data_AF-A0A7H8PW44-F1
#
_entry.id   AF-A0A7H8PW44-F1
#
_cell.length_a   1.000
_cell.length_b   1.000
_cell.length_c   1.000
_cell.angle_alpha   90.00
_cell.angle_beta   90.00
_cell.angle_gamma   90.00
#
_symmetry.space_group_name_H-M   'P 1'
#
loop_
_entity.id
_entity.type
_entity.pdbx_description
1 polymer ?
#
loop_
_entity_poly.entity_id
_entity_poly.type
_entity_poly.pdbx_seq_one_letter_code
_entity_poly.pdbx_strand_id
1 'polypeptide(L)'
;MEFIDPFPTKCEFCNESNIYPVKELLAYKAICKSCGSKLIDGPLEMHKGKRSVAIELWPATLIWEACEKFNLDLECISDKEFEDMRLVSDFLKNIEKMGFDGELESILELSSFKRVSQSIDPSKLGQYSVEDLAVLAYPEVKPG
;
A
#
# COMPACT_ATOMS: atom_id res chain seq x y z
N MET A 1 1.18 -1.21 -9.76
CA MET A 1 2.17 -2.18 -10.27
C MET A 1 1.45 -3.22 -11.11
N GLU A 2 1.85 -3.35 -12.37
CA GLU A 2 1.39 -4.42 -13.26
C GLU A 2 2.54 -5.39 -13.48
N PHE A 3 2.25 -6.69 -13.46
CA PHE A 3 3.22 -7.72 -13.81
C PHE A 3 3.09 -8.03 -15.29
N ILE A 4 4.21 -8.36 -15.93
CA ILE A 4 4.20 -8.96 -17.25
C ILE A 4 3.43 -10.28 -17.15
N ASP A 5 2.42 -10.46 -18.01
CA ASP A 5 1.58 -11.65 -18.06
C ASP A 5 1.72 -12.33 -19.43
N PRO A 6 2.20 -13.59 -19.49
CA PRO A 6 2.55 -14.47 -18.38
C PRO A 6 3.88 -14.13 -17.72
N PHE A 7 3.99 -14.46 -16.43
CA PHE A 7 5.16 -14.14 -15.60
C PHE A 7 6.13 -15.33 -15.53
N PRO A 8 7.45 -15.09 -15.71
CA PRO A 8 8.45 -16.14 -15.53
C PRO A 8 8.57 -16.51 -14.05
N THR A 9 8.50 -17.81 -13.74
CA THR A 9 8.62 -18.31 -12.37
C THR A 9 9.40 -19.60 -12.33
N LYS A 10 10.31 -19.68 -11.36
CA LYS A 10 11.12 -20.86 -11.05
C LYS A 10 10.41 -21.69 -9.99
N CYS A 11 10.32 -23.00 -10.22
CA CYS A 11 9.83 -23.96 -9.23
C CYS A 11 10.88 -24.14 -8.12
N GLU A 12 10.47 -23.92 -6.89
CA GLU A 12 11.27 -24.08 -5.68
C GLU A 12 11.64 -25.54 -5.38
N PHE A 13 10.93 -26.51 -5.97
CA PHE A 13 11.15 -27.94 -5.73
C PHE A 13 12.10 -28.59 -6.75
N CYS A 14 11.88 -28.36 -8.05
CA CYS A 14 12.67 -29.00 -9.12
C CYS A 14 13.59 -28.03 -9.86
N ASN A 15 13.60 -26.74 -9.50
CA ASN A 15 14.40 -25.68 -10.11
C ASN A 15 14.09 -25.36 -11.58
N GLU A 16 13.11 -26.03 -12.20
CA GLU A 16 12.66 -25.72 -13.56
C GLU A 16 11.98 -24.35 -13.63
N SER A 17 12.25 -23.60 -14.70
CA SER A 17 11.68 -22.28 -14.96
C SER A 17 10.65 -22.35 -16.08
N ASN A 18 9.49 -21.76 -15.87
CA ASN A 18 8.42 -21.70 -16.87
C ASN A 18 7.64 -20.38 -16.77
N ILE A 19 6.74 -20.13 -17.71
CA ILE A 19 5.84 -18.96 -17.70
C ILE A 19 4.45 -19.37 -17.22
N TYR A 20 3.88 -18.59 -16.30
CA TYR A 20 2.58 -18.86 -15.70
C TYR A 20 1.67 -17.63 -15.78
N PRO A 21 0.34 -17.80 -15.92
CA PRO A 21 -0.59 -16.68 -15.85
C PRO A 21 -0.48 -15.97 -14.49
N VAL A 22 -0.33 -14.65 -14.49
CA VAL A 22 -0.23 -13.82 -13.27
C VAL A 22 -1.41 -14.06 -12.34
N LYS A 23 -2.62 -14.21 -12.91
CA LYS A 23 -3.84 -14.49 -12.15
C LYS A 23 -3.76 -15.79 -11.35
N GLU A 24 -3.13 -16.83 -11.89
CA GLU A 24 -2.97 -18.11 -11.18
C GLU A 24 -1.88 -18.04 -10.11
N LEU A 25 -0.78 -17.34 -10.41
CA LEU A 25 0.28 -17.12 -9.43
C LEU A 25 -0.25 -16.33 -8.22
N LEU A 26 -0.87 -15.16 -8.44
CA LEU A 26 -1.40 -14.33 -7.36
C LEU A 26 -2.52 -15.03 -6.57
N ALA A 27 -3.22 -15.99 -7.16
CA ALA A 27 -4.23 -16.80 -6.49
C ALA A 27 -3.66 -18.05 -5.78
N TYR A 28 -2.33 -18.26 -5.79
CA TYR A 28 -1.67 -19.48 -5.31
C TYR A 28 -2.25 -20.76 -5.94
N LYS A 29 -2.58 -20.73 -7.24
CA LYS A 29 -3.15 -21.87 -7.98
C LYS A 29 -2.22 -22.49 -9.01
N ALA A 30 -1.09 -21.84 -9.31
CA ALA A 30 -0.14 -22.32 -10.28
C ALA A 30 0.55 -23.61 -9.80
N ILE A 31 0.64 -24.59 -10.69
CA ILE A 31 1.32 -25.87 -10.46
C ILE A 31 2.49 -25.98 -11.44
N CYS A 32 3.65 -26.40 -10.95
CA CYS A 32 4.84 -26.61 -11.75
C CYS A 32 4.54 -27.57 -12.91
N LYS A 33 4.75 -27.11 -14.14
CA LYS A 33 4.49 -27.91 -15.35
C LYS A 33 5.40 -29.15 -15.48
N SER A 34 6.54 -29.18 -14.78
CA SER A 34 7.51 -30.27 -14.84
C SER A 34 7.29 -31.32 -13.74
N CYS A 35 7.14 -30.91 -12.48
CA CYS A 35 7.07 -31.84 -11.34
C CYS A 35 5.68 -31.91 -10.67
N GLY A 36 4.71 -31.09 -11.08
CA GLY A 36 3.36 -31.11 -10.51
C GLY A 36 3.22 -30.50 -9.11
N SER A 37 4.27 -29.90 -8.54
CA SER A 37 4.20 -29.24 -7.24
C SER A 37 3.52 -27.87 -7.31
N LYS A 38 2.73 -27.49 -6.29
CA LYS A 38 2.15 -26.15 -6.15
C LYS A 38 3.26 -25.11 -5.96
N LEU A 39 3.22 -24.01 -6.70
CA LEU A 39 4.17 -22.91 -6.53
C LEU A 39 3.74 -22.02 -5.36
N ILE A 40 4.69 -21.70 -4.47
CA ILE A 40 4.51 -20.91 -3.25
C ILE A 40 5.43 -19.70 -3.27
N ASP A 41 6.73 -19.90 -3.50
CA ASP A 41 7.73 -18.84 -3.35
C ASP A 41 7.54 -17.72 -4.38
N GLY A 42 7.37 -18.07 -5.66
CA GLY A 42 7.11 -17.09 -6.73
C GLY A 42 5.89 -16.20 -6.44
N PRO A 43 4.69 -16.78 -6.22
CA PRO A 43 3.52 -16.05 -5.75
C PRO A 43 3.75 -15.17 -4.52
N LEU A 44 4.45 -15.69 -3.51
CA LEU A 44 4.75 -14.94 -2.28
C LEU A 44 5.61 -13.71 -2.56
N GLU A 45 6.65 -13.84 -3.37
CA GLU A 45 7.50 -12.70 -3.75
C GLU A 45 6.73 -11.67 -4.58
N MET A 46 5.82 -12.09 -5.46
CA MET A 46 4.93 -11.15 -6.16
C MET A 46 4.06 -10.35 -5.19
N HIS A 47 3.47 -11.01 -4.20
CA HIS A 47 2.66 -10.35 -3.17
C HIS A 47 3.49 -9.40 -2.30
N LYS A 48 4.69 -9.80 -1.89
CA LYS A 48 5.64 -8.93 -1.17
C LYS A 48 6.00 -7.70 -1.99
N GLY A 49 6.27 -7.86 -3.28
CA GLY A 49 6.55 -6.73 -4.19
C GLY A 49 5.38 -5.76 -4.29
N LYS A 50 4.15 -6.27 -4.50
CA LYS A 50 2.93 -5.43 -4.51
C LYS A 50 2.75 -4.68 -3.19
N ARG A 51 2.97 -5.36 -2.07
CA ARG A 51 2.86 -4.79 -0.72
C ARG A 51 3.88 -3.66 -0.52
N SER A 52 5.14 -3.89 -0.86
CA SER A 52 6.22 -2.90 -0.73
C SER A 52 5.88 -1.60 -1.47
N VAL A 53 5.48 -1.71 -2.74
CA VAL A 53 5.09 -0.55 -3.55
C VAL A 53 3.87 0.16 -2.97
N ALA A 54 2.89 -0.59 -2.45
CA ALA A 54 1.69 -0.01 -1.87
C ALA A 54 1.96 0.77 -0.57
N ILE A 55 2.92 0.30 0.24
CA ILE A 55 3.40 1.00 1.45
C ILE A 55 4.15 2.27 1.06
N GLU A 56 5.08 2.18 0.11
CA GLU A 56 5.88 3.30 -0.39
C GLU A 56 5.00 4.43 -0.95
N LEU A 57 3.97 4.09 -1.71
CA LEU A 57 3.05 5.06 -2.33
C LEU A 57 1.92 5.53 -1.41
N TRP A 58 1.80 4.98 -0.20
CA TRP A 58 0.69 5.30 0.70
C TRP A 58 0.64 6.78 1.10
N PRO A 59 1.74 7.46 1.47
CA PRO A 59 1.71 8.89 1.80
C PRO A 59 1.21 9.76 0.65
N ALA A 60 1.64 9.47 -0.59
CA ALA A 60 1.19 10.17 -1.79
C ALA A 60 -0.29 9.91 -2.05
N THR A 61 -0.74 8.66 -1.88
CA THR A 61 -2.15 8.28 -2.01
C THR A 61 -3.01 9.02 -0.98
N LEU A 62 -2.53 9.15 0.26
CA LEU A 62 -3.23 9.85 1.32
C LEU A 62 -3.44 11.34 1.00
N ILE A 63 -2.39 12.03 0.53
CA ILE A 63 -2.48 13.44 0.09
C ILE A 63 -3.45 13.57 -1.08
N TRP A 64 -3.31 12.73 -2.10
CA TRP A 64 -4.19 12.75 -3.27
C TRP A 64 -5.66 12.58 -2.89
N GLU A 65 -5.97 11.59 -2.04
CA GLU A 65 -7.33 11.36 -1.53
C GLU A 65 -7.86 12.59 -0.77
N ALA A 66 -7.02 13.25 0.03
CA ALA A 66 -7.40 14.46 0.75
C ALA A 66 -7.68 15.64 -0.19
N CYS A 67 -6.84 15.84 -1.21
CA CYS A 67 -7.04 16.86 -2.23
C CYS A 67 -8.38 16.67 -2.96
N GLU A 68 -8.69 15.44 -3.38
CA GLU A 68 -9.97 15.13 -4.03
C GLU A 68 -11.17 15.31 -3.09
N LYS A 69 -11.06 14.79 -1.86
CA LYS A 69 -12.18 14.75 -0.89
C LYS A 69 -12.51 16.13 -0.32
N PHE A 70 -11.50 16.95 -0.06
CA PHE A 70 -11.65 18.26 0.58
C PHE A 70 -11.44 19.44 -0.39
N ASN A 71 -11.27 19.16 -1.68
CA ASN A 71 -11.06 20.17 -2.73
C ASN A 71 -9.88 21.11 -2.42
N LEU A 72 -8.72 20.51 -2.16
CA LEU A 72 -7.51 21.20 -1.72
C LEU A 72 -6.59 21.54 -2.89
N ASP A 73 -5.85 22.64 -2.75
CA ASP A 73 -4.85 23.08 -3.73
C ASP A 73 -3.47 22.49 -3.41
N LEU A 74 -3.04 21.50 -4.21
CA LEU A 74 -1.75 20.83 -4.04
C LEU A 74 -0.54 21.75 -4.28
N GLU A 75 -0.71 22.85 -5.03
CA GLU A 75 0.37 23.81 -5.29
C GLU A 75 0.81 24.58 -4.03
N CYS A 76 0.06 24.46 -2.94
CA CYS A 76 0.36 25.11 -1.67
C CYS A 76 1.42 24.40 -0.81
N ILE A 77 1.90 23.21 -1.20
CA ILE A 77 3.00 22.52 -0.53
C ILE A 77 4.16 22.24 -1.48
N SER A 78 5.37 22.21 -0.94
CA SER A 78 6.58 21.81 -1.65
C SER A 78 6.85 20.31 -1.52
N ASP A 79 7.65 19.75 -2.44
CA ASP A 79 8.15 18.37 -2.37
C ASP A 79 8.83 18.07 -1.03
N LYS A 80 9.58 19.06 -0.49
CA LYS A 80 10.24 18.92 0.82
C LYS A 80 9.23 18.77 1.97
N GLU A 81 8.15 19.54 1.95
CA GLU A 81 7.10 19.42 2.98
C GLU A 81 6.36 18.09 2.91
N PHE A 82 6.23 17.54 1.70
CA PHE A 82 5.75 16.17 1.50
C PHE A 82 6.75 15.14 2.03
N GLU A 83 8.04 15.27 1.70
CA GLU A 83 9.11 14.36 2.14
C GLU A 83 9.31 14.36 3.66
N ASP A 84 9.11 15.51 4.31
CA ASP A 84 9.25 15.71 5.76
C ASP A 84 7.99 15.26 6.53
N MET A 85 6.93 14.82 5.85
CA MET A 85 5.70 14.34 6.47
C MET A 85 5.93 12.99 7.18
N ARG A 86 6.07 13.00 8.51
CA ARG A 86 6.33 11.80 9.32
C ARG A 86 5.13 11.38 10.14
N LEU A 87 4.42 12.33 10.73
CA LEU A 87 3.24 12.07 11.56
C LEU A 87 1.95 12.49 10.86
N VAL A 88 0.82 11.95 11.31
CA VAL A 88 -0.50 12.41 10.86
C VAL A 88 -0.72 13.90 11.17
N SER A 89 -0.12 14.43 12.23
CA SER A 89 -0.15 15.86 12.51
C SER A 89 0.64 16.71 11.50
N ASP A 90 1.67 16.15 10.85
CA ASP A 90 2.37 16.83 9.76
C ASP A 90 1.54 16.82 8.48
N PHE A 91 0.87 15.69 8.21
CA PHE A 91 -0.13 15.59 7.15
C PHE A 91 -1.24 16.65 7.34
N LEU A 92 -1.79 16.79 8.56
CA LEU A 92 -2.81 17.79 8.86
C LEU A 92 -2.32 19.21 8.55
N LYS A 93 -1.12 19.58 9.02
CA LYS A 93 -0.52 20.90 8.73
C LYS A 93 -0.35 21.15 7.23
N ASN A 94 0.01 20.12 6.48
CA ASN A 94 0.16 20.23 5.04
C ASN A 94 -1.18 20.48 4.36
N ILE A 95 -2.24 19.73 4.70
CA ILE A 95 -3.56 19.94 4.10
C ILE A 95 -4.22 21.25 4.54
N GLU A 96 -3.96 21.73 5.77
CA GLU A 96 -4.39 23.05 6.24
C GLU A 96 -3.84 24.17 5.36
N LYS A 97 -2.57 24.09 4.93
CA LYS A 97 -1.97 25.05 3.99
C LYS A 97 -2.64 25.03 2.61
N MET A 98 -3.17 23.88 2.20
CA MET A 98 -3.89 23.70 0.94
C MET A 98 -5.36 24.16 1.01
N GLY A 99 -5.82 24.67 2.16
CA GLY A 99 -7.17 25.20 2.35
C GLY A 99 -8.12 24.32 3.17
N PHE A 100 -7.62 23.27 3.82
CA PHE A 100 -8.44 22.46 4.73
C PHE A 100 -8.76 23.23 6.03
N ASP A 101 -10.04 23.30 6.41
CA ASP A 101 -10.54 24.00 7.60
C ASP A 101 -11.35 23.10 8.56
N GLY A 102 -11.34 21.78 8.31
CA GLY A 102 -12.11 20.80 9.08
C GLY A 102 -11.42 20.30 10.35
N GLU A 103 -12.11 19.40 11.06
CA GLU A 103 -11.55 18.72 12.23
C GLU A 103 -10.65 17.55 11.83
N LEU A 104 -9.65 17.26 12.66
CA LEU A 104 -8.67 16.18 12.45
C LEU A 104 -9.37 14.83 12.19
N GLU A 105 -10.48 14.55 12.87
CA GLU A 105 -11.24 13.31 12.76
C GLU A 105 -11.85 13.11 11.37
N SER A 106 -12.09 14.18 10.61
CA SER A 106 -12.67 14.07 9.26
C SER A 106 -11.75 13.34 8.27
N ILE A 107 -10.44 13.29 8.52
CA ILE A 107 -9.49 12.55 7.68
C ILE A 107 -9.71 11.03 7.79
N LEU A 108 -10.39 10.56 8.84
CA LEU A 108 -10.74 9.14 8.98
C LEU A 108 -11.76 8.67 7.92
N GLU A 109 -12.41 9.61 7.22
CA GLU A 109 -13.28 9.29 6.09
C GLU A 109 -12.52 8.91 4.81
N LEU A 110 -11.22 9.22 4.73
CA LEU A 110 -10.36 8.88 3.60
C LEU A 110 -10.22 7.36 3.47
N SER A 111 -10.17 6.85 2.24
CA SER A 111 -10.08 5.41 1.99
C SER A 111 -8.82 4.78 2.57
N SER A 112 -7.72 5.52 2.60
CA SER A 112 -6.46 5.12 3.24
C SER A 112 -6.65 4.83 4.73
N PHE A 113 -7.42 5.66 5.44
CA PHE A 113 -7.71 5.48 6.86
C PHE A 113 -8.75 4.39 7.15
N LYS A 114 -9.71 4.14 6.24
CA LYS A 114 -10.69 3.05 6.40
C LYS A 114 -10.06 1.67 6.60
N ARG A 115 -8.86 1.44 6.03
CA ARG A 115 -8.13 0.17 6.17
C ARG A 115 -7.49 -0.02 7.54
N VAL A 116 -7.24 1.07 8.26
CA VAL A 116 -6.53 1.07 9.56
C VAL A 116 -7.38 1.58 10.71
N SER A 117 -8.59 2.05 10.45
CA SER A 117 -9.46 2.70 11.44
C SER A 117 -9.80 1.80 12.64
N GLN A 118 -9.84 0.49 12.44
CA GLN A 118 -10.06 -0.50 13.51
C GLN A 118 -8.81 -0.81 14.34
N SER A 119 -7.64 -0.38 13.87
CA SER A 119 -6.33 -0.67 14.48
C SER A 119 -5.72 0.54 15.18
N ILE A 120 -6.40 1.68 15.16
CA ILE A 120 -5.92 2.94 15.74
C ILE A 120 -6.88 3.46 16.80
N ASP A 121 -6.33 4.21 17.76
CA ASP A 121 -7.06 4.98 18.76
C ASP A 121 -7.24 6.41 18.23
N PRO A 122 -8.47 6.84 17.91
CA PRO A 122 -8.72 8.18 17.38
C PRO A 122 -8.19 9.31 18.27
N SER A 123 -8.15 9.11 19.60
CA SER A 123 -7.63 10.11 20.53
C SER A 123 -6.13 10.40 20.38
N LYS A 124 -5.41 9.50 19.68
CA LYS A 124 -3.97 9.60 19.39
C LYS A 124 -3.69 9.81 17.91
N LEU A 125 -4.70 10.11 17.10
CA LEU A 125 -4.60 10.16 15.64
C LEU A 125 -3.39 10.95 15.15
N GLY A 126 -3.17 12.16 15.68
CA GLY A 126 -2.04 13.02 15.30
C GLY A 126 -0.64 12.51 15.67
N GLN A 127 -0.53 11.49 16.54
CA GLN A 127 0.74 10.91 17.01
C GLN A 127 1.19 9.70 16.18
N TYR A 128 0.32 9.15 15.33
CA TYR A 128 0.68 8.00 14.51
C TYR A 128 1.68 8.38 13.42
N SER A 129 2.67 7.52 13.22
CA SER A 129 3.57 7.58 12.08
C SER A 129 2.82 7.24 10.80
N VAL A 130 3.00 8.04 9.76
CA VAL A 130 2.47 7.78 8.41
C VAL A 130 3.01 6.45 7.87
N GLU A 131 4.26 6.12 8.18
CA GLU A 131 4.89 4.86 7.77
C GLU A 131 4.24 3.65 8.47
N ASP A 132 4.02 3.73 9.79
CA ASP A 132 3.38 2.64 10.54
C ASP A 132 1.94 2.42 10.07
N LEU A 133 1.22 3.51 9.76
CA LEU A 133 -0.12 3.44 9.19
C LEU A 133 -0.11 2.79 7.80
N ALA A 134 0.86 3.11 6.95
CA ALA A 134 1.03 2.46 5.65
C ALA A 134 1.25 0.94 5.81
N VAL A 135 2.11 0.54 6.74
CA VAL A 135 2.36 -0.88 7.07
C VAL A 135 1.09 -1.58 7.55
N LEU A 136 0.30 -0.93 8.42
CA LEU A 136 -0.99 -1.45 8.91
C LEU A 136 -2.04 -1.56 7.80
N ALA A 137 -2.08 -0.61 6.87
CA ALA A 137 -3.02 -0.60 5.76
C ALA A 137 -2.77 -1.76 4.76
N TYR A 138 -1.56 -2.31 4.77
CA TYR A 138 -1.13 -3.43 3.93
C TYR A 138 -0.44 -4.51 4.79
N PRO A 139 -1.19 -5.38 5.49
CA PRO A 139 -0.62 -6.44 6.32
C PRO A 139 0.19 -7.45 5.49
N GLU A 140 1.06 -8.20 6.15
CA GLU A 140 1.87 -9.24 5.51
C GLU A 140 1.01 -10.32 4.86
N VAL A 141 1.42 -10.76 3.67
CA VAL A 141 0.75 -11.83 2.94
C VAL A 141 1.29 -13.17 3.41
N LYS A 142 0.38 -14.07 3.80
CA LYS A 142 0.70 -15.46 4.15
C LYS A 142 0.42 -16.36 2.94
N PRO A 143 1.27 -17.38 2.68
CA PRO A 143 0.96 -18.43 1.71
C PRO A 143 -0.41 -19.06 2.01
N GLY A 144 -1.22 -19.23 0.96
CA GLY A 144 -2.52 -19.91 1.02
C GLY A 144 -2.47 -21.40 0.73
#